data_AF-A0A2V9IZX2-F1
#
_entry.id   AF-A0A2V9IZX2-F1
#
_cell.length_a   1.000
_cell.length_b   1.000
_cell.length_c   1.000
_cell.angle_alpha   90.00
_cell.angle_beta   90.00
_cell.angle_gamma   90.00
#
_symmetry.space_group_name_H-M   'P 1'
#
loop_
_entity.id
_entity.type
_entity.pdbx_description
1 polymer ?
#
loop_
_entity_poly.entity_id
_entity_poly.type
_entity_poly.pdbx_seq_one_letter_code
_entity_poly.pdbx_strand_id
1 'polypeptide(L)'
;MTGVFIRGGNSNYNLVMIDGVQINQYGGDFDFAPLTVDGVDRVEIIRGPQSALYGSNAVAGVINVVTRRGEGPPHFTALAEVGSFTTRRFATGGSGLKRGFDWAYDLSRLDSGGVVKNDNYRNQAAFLSLGYSRSPRR
;
A
#
# COMPACT_ATOMS: atom_id res chain seq x y z
N MET A 1 -4.83 5.62 15.98
CA MET A 1 -4.20 6.42 14.93
C MET A 1 -2.72 6.12 14.94
N THR A 2 -2.20 5.63 13.83
CA THR A 2 -0.79 5.26 13.67
C THR A 2 -0.12 6.27 12.73
N GLY A 3 0.99 6.86 13.17
CA GLY A 3 1.71 7.89 12.42
C GLY A 3 3.16 7.49 12.17
N VAL A 4 3.71 7.94 11.04
CA VAL A 4 5.12 7.76 10.67
C VAL A 4 5.82 9.10 10.82
N PHE A 5 7.00 9.12 11.46
CA PHE A 5 7.80 10.33 11.65
C PHE A 5 9.12 10.21 10.86
N ILE A 6 9.38 11.17 9.97
CA ILE A 6 10.61 11.20 9.17
C ILE A 6 11.54 12.23 9.78
N ARG A 7 12.70 11.79 10.28
CA ARG A 7 13.74 12.65 10.88
C ARG A 7 13.24 13.59 11.99
N GLY A 8 12.27 13.13 12.79
CA GLY A 8 11.68 13.95 13.87
C GLY A 8 10.70 15.03 13.39
N GLY A 9 10.42 15.10 12.09
CA GLY A 9 9.31 15.91 11.55
C GLY A 9 7.96 15.30 11.91
N ASN A 10 6.96 16.15 12.15
CA ASN A 10 5.61 15.72 12.50
C ASN A 10 4.99 14.86 11.36
N SER A 11 4.24 13.82 11.72
CA SER A 11 3.61 12.87 10.78
C SER A 11 2.69 13.53 9.76
N ASN A 12 2.16 14.69 10.13
CA ASN A 12 1.16 15.49 9.41
C ASN A 12 1.79 16.23 8.21
N TYR A 13 3.12 16.28 8.16
CA TYR A 13 3.91 16.92 7.10
C TYR A 13 4.59 15.91 6.17
N ASN A 14 4.15 14.64 6.21
CA ASN A 14 4.54 13.65 5.24
C ASN A 14 3.46 13.54 4.15
N LEU A 15 3.87 13.65 2.90
CA LEU A 15 3.00 13.29 1.79
C LEU A 15 2.97 11.77 1.67
N VAL A 16 1.78 11.18 1.71
CA VAL A 16 1.60 9.74 1.50
C VAL A 16 0.84 9.53 0.19
N MET A 17 1.35 8.62 -0.63
CA MET A 17 0.78 8.28 -1.94
C MET A 17 0.69 6.75 -2.11
N ILE A 18 -0.30 6.31 -2.88
CA ILE A 18 -0.39 4.95 -3.42
C ILE A 18 -0.34 5.06 -4.94
N ASP A 19 0.64 4.42 -5.57
CA ASP A 19 0.87 4.47 -7.02
C ASP A 19 0.93 5.91 -7.59
N GLY A 20 1.49 6.84 -6.82
CA GLY A 20 1.57 8.26 -7.17
C GLY A 20 0.29 9.06 -6.94
N VAL A 21 -0.80 8.43 -6.49
CA VAL A 21 -2.03 9.12 -6.09
C VAL A 21 -1.95 9.49 -4.61
N GLN A 22 -2.11 10.77 -4.32
CA GLN A 22 -2.11 11.29 -2.96
C GLN A 22 -3.32 10.78 -2.16
N ILE A 23 -3.05 10.19 -0.98
CA ILE A 23 -4.07 9.60 -0.09
C ILE A 23 -4.21 10.32 1.24
N ASN A 24 -3.29 11.24 1.57
CA ASN A 24 -3.42 12.03 2.79
C ASN A 24 -4.55 13.07 2.66
N GLN A 25 -5.17 13.39 3.79
CA GLN A 25 -6.14 14.48 3.84
C GLN A 25 -5.42 15.82 3.67
N TYR A 26 -6.10 16.82 3.11
CA TYR A 26 -5.54 18.16 2.97
C TYR A 26 -5.14 18.74 4.34
N GLY A 27 -3.84 18.97 4.56
CA GLY A 27 -3.32 19.49 5.82
C GLY A 27 -3.36 18.50 6.99
N GLY A 28 -3.59 17.22 6.72
CA GLY A 28 -3.85 16.21 7.74
C GLY A 28 -2.98 14.96 7.64
N ASP A 29 -2.88 14.31 8.78
CA ASP A 29 -2.21 13.04 9.02
C ASP A 29 -2.81 11.93 8.15
N PHE A 30 -2.02 10.89 7.92
CA PHE A 30 -2.50 9.65 7.32
C PHE A 30 -2.44 8.54 8.38
N ASP A 31 -3.56 7.84 8.61
CA ASP A 31 -3.56 6.65 9.45
C ASP A 31 -3.10 5.45 8.64
N PHE A 32 -1.97 4.87 9.02
CA PHE A 32 -1.39 3.70 8.34
C PHE A 32 -2.02 2.37 8.79
N ALA A 33 -2.86 2.36 9.84
CA ALA A 33 -3.47 1.15 10.37
C ALA A 33 -4.24 0.31 9.33
N PRO A 34 -5.05 0.90 8.43
CA PRO A 34 -5.74 0.14 7.39
C PRO A 34 -4.83 -0.30 6.23
N LEU A 35 -3.61 0.23 6.11
CA LEU A 35 -2.72 -0.14 5.01
C LEU A 35 -2.16 -1.55 5.22
N THR A 36 -2.55 -2.49 4.36
CA THR A 36 -2.00 -3.84 4.35
C THR A 36 -0.71 -3.88 3.53
N VAL A 37 0.27 -4.69 3.96
CA VAL A 37 1.47 -4.98 3.16
C VAL A 37 1.22 -6.02 2.07
N ASP A 38 0.08 -6.71 2.12
CA ASP A 38 -0.39 -7.57 1.04
C ASP A 38 -0.64 -6.73 -0.22
N GLY A 39 -0.22 -7.24 -1.39
CA GLY A 39 -0.32 -6.54 -2.65
C GLY A 39 0.67 -5.39 -2.87
N VAL A 40 1.45 -5.01 -1.86
CA VAL A 40 2.51 -4.00 -1.98
C VAL A 40 3.74 -4.64 -2.63
N ASP A 41 4.28 -4.00 -3.66
CA ASP A 41 5.54 -4.37 -4.28
C ASP A 41 6.71 -3.77 -3.49
N ARG A 42 6.64 -2.46 -3.25
CA ARG A 42 7.65 -1.71 -2.48
C ARG A 42 7.08 -0.44 -1.87
N VAL A 43 7.78 0.07 -0.88
CA VAL A 43 7.54 1.39 -0.28
C VAL A 43 8.76 2.26 -0.53
N GLU A 44 8.56 3.36 -1.25
CA GLU A 44 9.58 4.35 -1.58
C GLU A 44 9.48 5.51 -0.58
N ILE A 45 10.61 5.87 0.04
CA ILE A 45 10.66 6.94 1.03
C ILE A 45 11.70 7.98 0.61
N ILE A 46 11.22 9.18 0.28
CA ILE A 46 12.07 10.35 0.02
C ILE A 46 12.11 11.18 1.29
N ARG A 47 13.31 11.40 1.81
CA ARG A 47 13.55 12.08 3.09
C ARG A 47 13.90 13.54 2.84
N GLY A 48 13.28 14.46 3.57
CA GLY A 48 13.54 15.89 3.49
C GLY A 48 12.52 16.65 2.62
N PRO A 49 12.69 17.97 2.51
CA PRO A 49 11.70 18.84 1.87
C PRO A 49 11.62 18.55 0.37
N GLN A 50 10.42 18.21 -0.09
CA GLN A 50 10.09 17.94 -1.48
C GLN A 50 8.89 18.79 -1.95
N SER A 51 8.56 19.85 -1.20
CA SER A 51 7.38 20.69 -1.44
C SER A 51 7.35 21.39 -2.79
N ALA A 52 8.50 21.62 -3.41
CA ALA A 52 8.60 22.20 -4.75
C ALA A 52 8.09 21.26 -5.85
N LEU A 53 8.23 19.95 -5.67
CA LEU A 53 7.83 18.94 -6.67
C LEU A 53 6.47 18.32 -6.37
N TYR A 54 6.14 18.13 -5.08
CA TYR A 54 4.96 17.37 -4.66
C TYR A 54 3.94 18.19 -3.85
N GLY A 55 4.16 19.49 -3.65
CA GLY A 55 3.22 20.40 -2.99
C GLY A 55 3.39 20.53 -1.47
N SER A 56 2.50 21.31 -0.85
CA SER A 56 2.63 21.78 0.54
C SER A 56 2.64 20.68 1.60
N ASN A 57 2.19 19.46 1.28
CA ASN A 57 2.18 18.34 2.21
C ASN A 57 3.51 17.57 2.28
N ALA A 58 4.47 17.84 1.38
CA ALA A 58 5.76 17.14 1.30
C ALA A 58 6.91 17.89 2.02
N VAL A 59 6.64 18.39 3.24
CA VAL A 59 7.59 19.23 4.00
C VAL A 59 8.63 18.39 4.75
N ALA A 60 8.19 17.30 5.40
CA ALA A 60 9.09 16.39 6.12
C ALA A 60 9.62 15.25 5.21
N GLY A 61 8.79 14.79 4.27
CA GLY A 61 9.17 13.77 3.28
C GLY A 61 7.99 13.29 2.45
N VAL A 62 8.27 12.31 1.60
CA VAL A 62 7.29 11.64 0.74
C VAL A 62 7.38 10.13 0.96
N ILE A 63 6.24 9.50 1.19
CA ILE A 63 6.08 8.04 1.29
C ILE A 63 5.20 7.62 0.11
N ASN A 64 5.73 6.82 -0.80
CA ASN A 64 4.99 6.29 -1.94
C ASN A 64 4.91 4.77 -1.84
N VAL A 65 3.70 4.25 -1.71
CA VAL A 65 3.42 2.82 -1.69
C VAL A 65 3.12 2.39 -3.11
N VAL A 66 3.92 1.48 -3.65
CA VAL A 66 3.75 0.98 -5.02
C VAL A 66 3.11 -0.40 -4.95
N THR A 67 1.98 -0.57 -5.64
CA THR A 67 1.29 -1.86 -5.70
C THR A 67 1.91 -2.78 -6.74
N ARG A 68 1.74 -4.09 -6.55
CA ARG A 68 2.22 -5.11 -7.48
C ARG A 68 1.63 -4.90 -8.86
N ARG A 69 2.47 -5.00 -9.90
CA ARG A 69 2.06 -4.97 -11.31
C ARG A 69 2.28 -6.33 -11.97
N GLY A 70 1.64 -6.52 -13.12
CA GLY A 70 1.82 -7.73 -13.93
C GLY A 70 3.17 -7.71 -14.62
N GLU A 71 4.07 -8.61 -14.20
CA GLU A 71 5.35 -8.81 -14.85
C GLU A 71 5.55 -10.30 -15.17
N GLY A 72 5.97 -10.59 -16.40
CA GLY A 72 6.24 -11.97 -16.83
C GLY A 72 5.00 -12.87 -16.92
N PRO A 73 5.18 -14.19 -16.84
CA PRO A 73 4.07 -15.15 -16.95
C PRO A 73 3.08 -15.02 -15.78
N PRO A 74 1.80 -15.34 -15.99
CA PRO A 74 0.80 -15.34 -14.92
C PRO A 74 1.22 -16.19 -13.73
N HIS A 75 1.15 -15.60 -12.54
CA HIS A 75 1.34 -16.29 -11.27
C HIS A 75 0.26 -15.90 -10.28
N PHE A 76 -0.01 -16.80 -9.33
CA PHE A 76 -1.04 -16.63 -8.31
C PHE A 76 -0.46 -17.01 -6.96
N THR A 77 -0.84 -16.27 -5.93
CA THR A 77 -0.44 -16.49 -4.55
C THR A 77 -1.68 -16.59 -3.66
N ALA A 78 -1.61 -17.44 -2.66
CA ALA A 78 -2.60 -17.55 -1.62
C ALA A 78 -1.88 -17.76 -0.29
N LEU A 79 -2.35 -17.06 0.74
CA LEU A 79 -1.82 -17.07 2.08
C LEU A 79 -2.99 -17.27 3.04
N ALA A 80 -2.82 -18.19 3.98
CA ALA A 80 -3.73 -18.38 5.11
C ALA A 80 -2.87 -18.51 6.37
N GLU A 81 -3.09 -17.61 7.33
CA GLU A 81 -2.38 -17.58 8.60
C GLU A 81 -3.39 -17.63 9.74
N VAL A 82 -3.02 -18.37 10.79
CA VAL A 82 -3.76 -18.43 12.04
C VAL A 82 -2.78 -18.24 13.18
N GLY A 83 -3.20 -17.54 14.24
CA GLY A 83 -2.34 -17.22 15.37
C GLY A 83 -3.12 -17.00 16.66
N SER A 84 -2.37 -16.69 17.71
CA SER A 84 -2.91 -16.34 19.02
C SER A 84 -3.92 -15.18 18.94
N PHE A 85 -4.74 -15.03 19.98
CA PHE A 85 -5.78 -13.99 20.05
C PHE A 85 -6.85 -14.10 18.96
N THR A 86 -7.11 -15.32 18.47
CA THR A 86 -8.04 -15.56 17.33
C THR A 86 -7.64 -14.77 16.08
N THR A 87 -6.34 -14.50 15.91
CA THR A 87 -5.84 -13.79 14.73
C THR A 87 -5.89 -14.72 13.53
N ARG A 88 -6.52 -14.26 12.46
CA ARG A 88 -6.64 -14.97 11.18
C ARG A 88 -6.33 -13.98 10.08
N ARG A 89 -5.48 -14.37 9.14
CA ARG A 89 -5.21 -13.59 7.94
C ARG A 89 -5.37 -14.46 6.71
N PHE A 90 -6.04 -13.93 5.72
CA PHE A 90 -6.21 -14.54 4.42
C PHE A 90 -5.80 -13.49 3.38
N ALA A 91 -4.92 -13.86 2.47
CA ALA A 91 -4.56 -13.01 1.34
C ALA A 91 -4.49 -13.84 0.07
N THR A 92 -4.95 -13.28 -1.05
CA THR A 92 -4.80 -13.86 -2.37
C THR A 92 -4.40 -12.78 -3.34
N GLY A 93 -3.46 -13.10 -4.21
CA GLY A 93 -3.05 -12.20 -5.26
C GLY A 93 -2.74 -12.95 -6.54
N GLY A 94 -2.64 -12.21 -7.61
CA GLY A 94 -2.17 -12.73 -8.87
C GLY A 94 -1.74 -11.60 -9.78
N SER A 95 -0.74 -11.85 -10.61
CA SER A 95 -0.36 -10.90 -11.64
C SER A 95 0.18 -11.60 -12.87
N GLY A 96 0.15 -10.90 -14.01
CA GLY A 96 0.72 -11.40 -15.24
C GLY A 96 0.75 -10.36 -16.34
N LEU A 97 1.65 -10.57 -17.29
CA LEU A 97 1.81 -9.76 -18.49
C LEU A 97 1.64 -10.66 -19.72
N LYS A 98 0.69 -10.33 -20.59
CA LYS A 98 0.50 -11.06 -21.85
C LYS A 98 0.24 -10.10 -23.00
N ARG A 99 1.11 -10.14 -24.02
CA ARG A 99 0.98 -9.35 -25.27
C ARG A 99 0.82 -7.84 -25.02
N GLY A 100 1.57 -7.30 -24.06
CA GLY A 100 1.52 -5.88 -23.71
C GLY A 100 0.37 -5.47 -22.81
N PHE A 101 -0.48 -6.39 -22.37
CA PHE A 101 -1.49 -6.13 -21.34
C PHE A 101 -1.00 -6.71 -20.00
N ASP A 102 -0.80 -5.85 -19.00
CA ASP A 102 -0.48 -6.23 -17.63
C ASP A 102 -1.71 -6.12 -16.73
N TRP A 103 -1.80 -7.06 -15.80
CA TRP A 103 -2.82 -7.07 -14.78
C TRP A 103 -2.23 -7.58 -13.46
N ALA A 104 -2.73 -7.05 -12.36
CA ALA A 104 -2.47 -7.56 -11.03
C ALA A 104 -3.69 -7.32 -10.13
N TYR A 105 -3.96 -8.25 -9.23
CA TYR A 105 -4.92 -8.06 -8.16
C TYR A 105 -4.34 -8.57 -6.84
N ASP A 106 -4.83 -8.01 -5.75
CA ASP A 106 -4.57 -8.50 -4.40
C ASP A 106 -5.80 -8.26 -3.53
N LEU A 107 -6.20 -9.27 -2.77
CA LEU A 107 -7.31 -9.23 -1.83
C LEU A 107 -6.80 -9.77 -0.51
N SER A 108 -6.92 -8.99 0.56
CA SER A 108 -6.48 -9.41 1.88
C SER A 108 -7.52 -9.11 2.95
N ARG A 109 -7.55 -9.96 3.97
CA ARG A 109 -8.40 -9.84 5.14
C ARG A 109 -7.63 -10.30 6.36
N LEU A 110 -7.61 -9.46 7.38
CA LEU A 110 -7.09 -9.78 8.70
C LEU A 110 -8.21 -9.56 9.72
N ASP A 111 -8.51 -10.59 10.49
CA ASP A 111 -9.40 -10.51 11.65
C ASP A 111 -8.56 -10.86 12.90
N SER A 112 -8.66 -10.08 13.97
CA SER A 112 -8.01 -10.34 15.25
C SER A 112 -9.00 -10.12 16.39
N GLY A 113 -8.99 -11.02 17.37
CA GLY A 113 -9.79 -10.91 18.58
C GLY A 113 -9.25 -9.91 19.60
N GLY A 114 -8.04 -9.38 19.37
CA GLY A 114 -7.37 -8.44 20.28
C GLY A 114 -6.73 -9.13 21.48
N VAL A 115 -5.77 -8.44 22.10
CA VAL A 115 -5.10 -8.96 23.30
C VAL A 115 -5.96 -8.70 24.54
N VAL A 116 -6.72 -7.61 24.53
CA VAL A 116 -7.58 -7.16 25.63
C VAL A 116 -9.05 -7.07 25.23
N LYS A 117 -9.93 -6.93 26.22
CA LYS A 117 -11.37 -6.80 25.97
C LYS A 117 -11.65 -5.55 25.14
N ASN A 118 -12.48 -5.68 24.11
CA ASN A 118 -12.86 -4.60 23.18
C ASN A 118 -11.71 -4.08 22.29
N ASP A 119 -10.76 -4.96 21.96
CA ASP A 119 -9.61 -4.71 21.06
C ASP A 119 -9.71 -5.54 19.77
N ASN A 120 -10.93 -5.92 19.38
CA ASN A 120 -11.13 -6.66 18.15
C ASN A 120 -10.82 -5.78 16.94
N TYR A 121 -10.01 -6.30 16.03
CA TYR A 121 -9.56 -5.57 14.85
C TYR A 121 -9.92 -6.34 13.59
N ARG A 122 -10.43 -5.63 12.59
CA ARG A 122 -10.68 -6.18 11.26
C ARG A 122 -10.14 -5.23 10.22
N ASN A 123 -9.27 -5.73 9.36
CA ASN A 123 -8.78 -5.01 8.20
C ASN A 123 -9.08 -5.79 6.93
N GLN A 124 -9.46 -5.09 5.87
CA GLN A 124 -9.70 -5.66 4.55
C GLN A 124 -9.13 -4.70 3.51
N ALA A 125 -8.32 -5.22 2.59
CA ALA A 125 -7.79 -4.44 1.48
C ALA A 125 -8.04 -5.16 0.16
N ALA A 126 -8.18 -4.35 -0.89
CA ALA A 126 -8.31 -4.81 -2.26
C ALA A 126 -7.52 -3.87 -3.16
N PHE A 127 -6.61 -4.43 -3.95
CA PHE A 127 -5.84 -3.72 -4.96
C PHE A 127 -6.11 -4.33 -6.33
N LEU A 128 -6.20 -3.46 -7.33
CA LEU A 128 -6.34 -3.84 -8.73
C LEU A 128 -5.47 -2.89 -9.55
N SER A 129 -4.59 -3.47 -10.35
CA SER A 129 -3.72 -2.76 -11.28
C SER A 129 -3.95 -3.32 -12.69
N LEU A 130 -4.17 -2.44 -13.65
CA LEU A 130 -4.34 -2.77 -15.06
C LEU A 130 -3.48 -1.83 -15.88
N GLY A 131 -2.74 -2.37 -16.83
CA GLY A 131 -1.90 -1.60 -17.72
C GLY A 131 -1.89 -2.14 -19.14
N TYR A 132 -1.56 -1.25 -20.06
CA TYR A 132 -1.45 -1.59 -21.47
C TYR A 132 -0.29 -0.83 -22.12
N SER A 133 0.62 -1.58 -22.69
CA SER A 133 1.81 -1.14 -23.40
C SER A 133 1.74 -1.60 -24.85
N ARG A 134 1.77 -0.64 -25.78
CA ARG A 134 2.08 -0.92 -27.19
C ARG A 134 3.54 -0.57 -27.42
N SER A 135 4.38 -1.56 -27.69
CA SER A 135 5.70 -1.27 -28.27
C SER A 135 5.49 -0.53 -29.59
N PRO A 136 6.09 0.65 -29.79
CA PRO A 136 6.13 1.26 -31.11
C PRO A 136 6.93 0.32 -32.01
N ARG A 137 6.34 -0.08 -33.15
CA ARG A 137 7.12 -0.70 -34.21
C ARG A 137 8.13 0.35 -34.69
N ARG A 138 9.42 0.12 -34.45
CA ARG A 138 10.49 0.73 -35.25
C ARG A 138 10.56 0.03 -36.60
#